data_AF-A0A2V9L7C2-F1
#
_entry.id   AF-A0A2V9L7C2-F1
#
_cell.length_a   1.000
_cell.length_b   1.000
_cell.length_c   1.000
_cell.angle_alpha   90.00
_cell.angle_beta   90.00
_cell.angle_gamma   90.00
#
_symmetry.space_group_name_H-M   'P 1'
#
loop_
_entity.id
_entity.type
_entity.pdbx_description
1 polymer ?
#
loop_
_entity_poly.entity_id
_entity_poly.type
_entity_poly.pdbx_seq_one_letter_code
_entity_poly.pdbx_strand_id
1 'polypeptide(L)' 'TVMRNYGNMSSPTVMFVLDEVERNGNPRAGDWGVMIALGPGMAAETALLKW' A
#
# COMPACT_ATOMS: atom_id res chain seq x y z
N THR A 1 -8.22 4.15 8.64
CA THR A 1 -7.26 3.20 8.02
C THR A 1 -8.04 2.19 7.22
N VAL A 2 -7.50 1.76 6.09
CA VAL A 2 -8.13 0.75 5.20
C VAL A 2 -8.57 -0.50 5.98
N MET A 3 -7.73 -1.01 6.87
CA MET A 3 -8.05 -2.21 7.68
C MET A 3 -9.28 -2.04 8.58
N ARG A 4 -9.49 -0.85 9.16
CA ARG A 4 -10.67 -0.59 10.02
C ARG A 4 -11.97 -0.60 9.22
N ASN A 5 -11.92 -0.11 7.97
CA ASN A 5 -13.11 0.09 7.16
C ASN A 5 -13.46 -1.14 6.32
N TYR A 6 -12.46 -1.91 5.89
CA TYR A 6 -12.63 -2.99 4.91
C TYR A 6 -12.07 -4.34 5.34
N GLY A 7 -11.30 -4.41 6.43
CA GLY A 7 -10.58 -5.61 6.83
C GLY A 7 -9.46 -5.98 5.83
N ASN A 8 -8.99 -7.24 5.92
CA ASN A 8 -8.03 -7.78 4.97
C ASN A 8 -8.79 -8.29 3.74
N MET A 9 -8.63 -7.59 2.63
CA MET A 9 -9.27 -7.92 1.36
C MET A 9 -8.41 -8.85 0.48
N SER A 10 -7.30 -9.39 1.01
CA SER A 10 -6.23 -10.03 0.23
C SER A 10 -5.51 -9.03 -0.68
N SER A 11 -5.14 -9.40 -1.91
CA SER A 11 -4.35 -8.61 -2.84
C SER A 11 -4.83 -7.15 -3.06
N PRO A 12 -6.14 -6.84 -3.15
CA PRO A 12 -6.61 -5.46 -3.29
C PRO A 12 -6.23 -4.52 -2.13
N THR A 13 -5.95 -5.05 -0.93
CA THR A 13 -5.65 -4.25 0.26
C THR A 13 -4.51 -3.27 0.02
N VAL A 14 -3.46 -3.71 -0.70
CA VAL A 14 -2.27 -2.89 -0.94
C VAL A 14 -2.59 -1.66 -1.81
N MET A 15 -3.48 -1.80 -2.79
CA MET A 15 -3.90 -0.71 -3.66
C MET A 15 -4.79 0.30 -2.92
N PHE A 16 -5.64 -0.17 -2.02
CA PHE A 16 -6.47 0.72 -1.19
C PHE A 16 -5.61 1.48 -0.18
N VAL A 17 -4.55 0.87 0.34
CA VAL A 17 -3.58 1.56 1.20
C VAL A 17 -2.83 2.63 0.42
N LEU A 18 -2.45 2.35 -0.84
CA LEU A 18 -1.83 3.35 -1.70
C LEU A 18 -2.76 4.56 -1.94
N ASP A 19 -4.03 4.34 -2.31
CA ASP A 19 -5.02 5.41 -2.50
C ASP A 19 -5.25 6.23 -1.20
N GLU A 20 -5.32 5.57 -0.03
CA GLU A 20 -5.40 6.27 1.26
C GLU A 20 -4.16 7.15 1.50
N VAL A 21 -2.96 6.69 1.16
CA VAL A 21 -1.72 7.48 1.30
C VAL A 21 -1.71 8.66 0.32
N GLU A 22 -2.13 8.47 -0.93
CA GLU A 22 -2.21 9.56 -1.90
C GLU A 22 -3.22 10.65 -1.47
N ARG A 23 -4.38 10.25 -0.94
CA ARG A 23 -5.43 11.19 -0.53
C ARG A 23 -5.16 11.88 0.81
N ASN A 24 -4.66 11.12 1.79
CA ASN A 24 -4.62 11.55 3.19
C ASN A 24 -3.20 11.64 3.76
N GLY A 25 -2.21 11.03 3.12
CA GLY A 25 -0.80 11.05 3.54
C GLY A 25 0.00 12.24 3.01
N ASN A 26 -0.50 12.95 1.99
CA ASN A 26 0.13 14.12 1.36
C ASN A 26 1.59 13.87 0.88
N PRO A 27 1.85 12.79 0.11
CA PRO A 27 3.16 12.59 -0.52
C PRO A 27 3.45 13.73 -1.50
N ARG A 28 4.71 14.13 -1.59
CA ARG A 28 5.17 15.20 -2.48
C ARG A 28 5.89 14.62 -3.68
N ALA A 29 5.88 15.37 -4.78
CA ALA A 29 6.67 15.03 -5.96
C ALA A 29 8.16 14.86 -5.57
N GLY A 30 8.71 13.71 -5.92
CA GLY A 30 10.07 13.29 -5.60
C GLY A 30 10.19 12.47 -4.32
N ASP A 31 9.15 12.37 -3.49
CA ASP A 31 9.17 11.52 -2.29
C ASP A 31 9.31 10.05 -2.69
N TRP A 32 10.06 9.32 -1.86
CA TRP A 32 10.23 7.88 -2.02
C TRP A 32 9.38 7.12 -1.03
N GLY A 33 8.91 5.96 -1.42
CA GLY A 33 8.26 5.03 -0.50
C GLY A 33 8.32 3.60 -0.99
N VAL A 34 8.00 2.71 -0.09
CA VAL A 34 8.08 1.27 -0.32
C VAL A 34 6.70 0.69 -0.06
N MET A 35 6.19 -0.03 -1.05
CA MET A 35 4.97 -0.80 -0.92
C MET A 35 5.33 -2.28 -0.81
N ILE A 36 4.81 -2.95 0.21
CA ILE A 36 5.08 -4.36 0.50
C ILE A 36 3.76 -5.09 0.66
N ALA A 37 3.62 -6.23 -0.02
CA ALA A 37 2.55 -7.19 0.17
C ALA A 37 3.15 -8.56 0.55
N LEU A 38 2.40 -9.31 1.37
CA LEU A 38 2.77 -10.65 1.81
C LEU A 38 1.64 -11.61 1.43
N GLY A 39 1.98 -12.61 0.61
CA GLY A 39 1.06 -13.64 0.15
C GLY A 39 1.32 -15.02 0.79
N PRO A 40 0.40 -15.97 0.60
CA PRO A 40 0.63 -17.37 1.01
C PRO A 40 1.85 -17.97 0.30
N GLY A 41 2.55 -18.87 0.99
CA GLY A 41 3.77 -19.50 0.46
C GLY A 41 5.06 -18.74 0.81
N MET A 42 5.04 -17.86 1.82
CA MET A 42 6.15 -16.98 2.19
C MET A 42 6.63 -16.10 1.03
N ALA A 43 5.70 -15.65 0.19
CA ALA A 43 5.97 -14.71 -0.87
C ALA A 43 5.89 -13.27 -0.32
N ALA A 44 6.90 -12.48 -0.65
CA ALA A 44 6.91 -11.04 -0.41
C ALA A 44 7.08 -10.33 -1.74
N GLU A 45 6.10 -9.52 -2.12
CA GLU A 45 6.18 -8.63 -3.27
C GLU A 45 6.47 -7.22 -2.78
N THR A 46 7.48 -6.57 -3.37
CA THR A 46 7.89 -5.22 -3.00
C THR A 46 7.99 -4.33 -4.23
N ALA A 47 7.50 -3.09 -4.11
CA ALA A 47 7.66 -2.06 -5.12
C ALA A 47 8.26 -0.79 -4.50
N LEU A 48 9.27 -0.23 -5.17
CA LEU A 48 9.77 1.10 -4.87
C LEU A 48 8.92 2.12 -5.63
N LEU A 49 8.32 3.04 -4.90
CA LEU A 49 7.49 4.09 -5.42
C LEU A 49 8.25 5.41 -5.38
N LYS A 50 7.99 6.24 -6.39
CA LYS A 50 8.39 7.63 -6.42
C LYS A 50 7.16 8.44 -6.82
N TRP A 51 6.72 9.33 -5.94
CA TRP A 51 5.62 10.26 -6.22
C TRP A 51 6.10 11.44 -7.08
#